data_AF-A0A7X3L0U5-F1
#
_entry.id   AF-A0A7X3L0U5-F1
#
_cell.length_a   1.000
_cell.length_b   1.000
_cell.length_c   1.000
_cell.angle_alpha   90.00
_cell.angle_beta   90.00
_cell.angle_gamma   90.00
#
_symmetry.space_group_name_H-M   'P 1'
#
loop_
_entity.id
_entity.type
_entity.pdbx_description
1 polymer ?
#
loop_
_entity_poly.entity_id
_entity_poly.type
_entity_poly.pdbx_seq_one_letter_code
_entity_poly.pdbx_strand_id
1 'polypeptide(L)'
;MAAITQAIKDQVKDPDSVRLRGVMAVQEEGVTKFCGEVNAKNSYGGYVGFKPFYAFMLISGAKPVYASVSGLGDDVSSQSAVIMCKKLGYEPRT
;
A
#
# COMPACT_ATOMS: atom_id res chain seq x y z
N MET A 1 4.62 -10.47 2.06
CA MET A 1 4.78 -9.11 2.61
C MET A 1 5.95 -8.36 1.98
N ALA A 2 7.16 -8.93 1.91
CA ALA A 2 8.37 -8.22 1.45
C ALA A 2 8.25 -7.49 0.10
N ALA A 3 7.65 -8.14 -0.92
CA ALA A 3 7.53 -7.52 -2.25
C ALA A 3 6.58 -6.29 -2.28
N ILE A 4 5.53 -6.25 -1.46
CA ILE A 4 4.68 -5.06 -1.34
C ILE A 4 5.40 -3.96 -0.57
N THR A 5 6.09 -4.31 0.52
CA THR A 5 6.88 -3.34 1.28
C THR A 5 7.94 -2.69 0.38
N GLN A 6 8.60 -3.47 -0.48
CA GLN A 6 9.54 -2.92 -1.45
C GLN A 6 8.85 -1.99 -2.45
N ALA A 7 7.73 -2.41 -3.04
CA ALA A 7 6.98 -1.56 -3.97
C ALA A 7 6.49 -0.25 -3.33
N ILE A 8 6.19 -0.26 -2.02
CA ILE A 8 5.87 0.95 -1.25
C ILE A 8 7.11 1.82 -1.06
N LYS A 9 8.23 1.21 -0.67
CA LYS A 9 9.51 1.90 -0.48
C LYS A 9 9.97 2.63 -1.74
N ASP A 10 9.75 2.04 -2.91
CA ASP A 10 10.15 2.62 -4.19
C ASP A 10 9.34 3.87 -4.59
N GLN A 11 8.19 4.12 -3.93
CA GLN A 11 7.30 5.23 -4.27
C GLN A 11 7.35 6.41 -3.28
N VAL A 12 7.99 6.25 -2.12
CA VAL A 12 8.11 7.31 -1.11
C VAL A 12 9.43 8.08 -1.23
N LYS A 13 9.52 9.26 -0.59
CA LYS A 13 10.72 10.10 -0.63
C LYS A 13 11.88 9.57 0.24
N ASP A 14 11.56 8.92 1.35
CA ASP A 14 12.52 8.29 2.25
C ASP A 14 12.12 6.81 2.47
N PRO A 15 12.70 5.87 1.69
CA PRO A 15 12.37 4.44 1.75
C PRO A 15 12.61 3.79 3.11
N ASP A 16 13.60 4.25 3.88
CA ASP A 16 13.94 3.67 5.18
C ASP A 16 13.04 4.17 6.31
N SER A 17 12.30 5.25 6.05
CA SER A 17 11.33 5.79 7.00
C SER A 17 9.97 5.11 7.00
N VAL A 18 9.69 4.21 6.06
CA VAL A 18 8.35 3.62 5.84
C VAL A 18 7.83 2.92 7.10
N ARG A 19 6.64 3.33 7.52
CA ARG A 19 5.86 2.72 8.60
C ARG A 19 4.54 2.24 8.03
N LEU A 20 4.24 0.96 8.19
CA LEU A 20 2.97 0.37 7.80
C LEU A 20 2.14 0.04 9.04
N ARG A 21 0.83 0.22 8.97
CA ARG A 21 -0.10 -0.22 10.03
C ARG A 21 -1.40 -0.73 9.43
N GLY A 22 -2.08 -1.58 10.21
CA GLY A 22 -3.38 -2.13 9.84
C GLY A 22 -3.36 -2.82 8.48
N VAL A 23 -2.30 -3.56 8.15
CA VAL A 23 -2.17 -4.21 6.84
C VAL A 23 -3.05 -5.47 6.81
N MET A 24 -3.91 -5.56 5.80
CA MET A 24 -4.72 -6.73 5.47
C MET A 24 -4.34 -7.24 4.09
N ALA A 25 -4.45 -8.55 3.87
CA ALA A 25 -4.25 -9.18 2.58
C ALA A 25 -5.43 -10.12 2.28
N VAL A 26 -5.93 -10.07 1.05
CA VAL A 26 -6.97 -10.96 0.52
C VAL A 26 -6.44 -11.59 -0.76
N GLN A 27 -6.44 -12.92 -0.82
CA GLN A 27 -6.01 -13.67 -2.00
C GLN A 27 -7.22 -14.20 -2.75
N GLU A 28 -7.27 -13.95 -4.06
CA GLU A 28 -8.36 -14.34 -4.94
C GLU A 28 -7.80 -14.59 -6.35
N GLU A 29 -8.06 -15.78 -6.91
CA GLU A 29 -7.75 -16.13 -8.32
C GLU A 29 -6.31 -15.80 -8.77
N GLY A 30 -5.31 -16.10 -7.93
CA GLY A 30 -3.89 -15.83 -8.25
C GLY A 30 -3.48 -14.37 -8.08
N VAL A 31 -4.35 -13.51 -7.57
CA VAL A 31 -4.04 -12.13 -7.19
C VAL A 31 -4.12 -11.99 -5.68
N THR A 32 -3.12 -11.38 -5.06
CA THR A 32 -3.20 -10.93 -3.67
C THR A 32 -3.38 -9.43 -3.62
N LYS A 33 -4.50 -8.99 -3.06
CA LYS A 33 -4.83 -7.58 -2.83
C LYS A 33 -4.44 -7.23 -1.39
N PHE A 34 -3.88 -6.04 -1.21
CA PHE A 34 -3.42 -5.55 0.08
C PHE A 34 -4.01 -4.18 0.35
N CYS A 35 -4.42 -3.99 1.59
CA CYS A 35 -4.91 -2.72 2.11
C CYS A 35 -4.19 -2.39 3.40
N GLY A 36 -3.96 -1.12 3.65
CA GLY A 36 -3.35 -0.69 4.89
C GLY A 36 -3.13 0.81 4.90
N GLU A 37 -2.36 1.27 5.88
CA GLU A 37 -1.93 2.65 5.95
C GLU A 37 -0.41 2.72 5.97
N VAL A 38 0.11 3.74 5.31
CA VAL A 38 1.54 4.02 5.19
C VAL A 38 1.84 5.42 5.68
N ASN A 39 2.94 5.57 6.41
CA ASN A 39 3.52 6.86 6.74
C ASN A 39 5.00 6.84 6.39
N ALA A 40 5.49 7.90 5.75
CA ALA A 40 6.88 8.05 5.38
C ALA A 40 7.29 9.53 5.54
N LYS A 41 8.60 9.77 5.62
CA LYS A 41 9.12 11.13 5.65
C LYS A 41 9.08 11.76 4.26
N ASN A 42 8.82 13.07 4.22
CA ASN A 42 9.00 13.89 3.02
C ASN A 42 10.47 14.31 2.84
N SER A 43 10.75 15.08 1.79
CA SER A 43 12.10 15.59 1.49
C SER A 43 12.67 16.52 2.57
N TYR A 44 11.86 16.99 3.52
CA TYR A 44 12.27 17.81 4.65
C TYR A 44 12.51 16.99 5.94
N GLY A 45 12.42 15.65 5.86
CA GLY A 45 12.68 14.74 6.97
C GLY A 45 11.51 14.54 7.95
N GLY A 46 10.36 15.19 7.71
CA GLY A 46 9.16 15.09 8.55
C GLY A 46 8.17 14.04 8.05
N TYR A 47 7.53 13.32 8.96
CA TYR A 47 6.44 12.39 8.64
C TYR A 47 5.20 13.15 8.16
N VAL A 48 4.59 12.69 7.06
CA VAL A 48 3.42 13.35 6.45
C VAL A 48 2.07 12.86 7.00
N GLY A 49 2.09 11.87 7.89
CA GLY A 49 0.89 11.24 8.44
C GLY A 49 0.57 9.92 7.76
N PHE A 50 -0.22 9.09 8.43
CA PHE A 50 -0.69 7.83 7.85
C PHE A 50 -1.72 8.12 6.77
N LYS A 51 -1.48 7.58 5.57
CA LYS A 51 -2.42 7.61 4.44
C LYS A 51 -2.79 6.19 4.01
N PRO A 52 -4.03 5.94 3.59
CA PRO A 52 -4.45 4.63 3.10
C PRO A 52 -3.75 4.29 1.79
N PHE A 53 -3.32 3.03 1.65
CA PHE A 53 -2.81 2.47 0.40
C PHE A 53 -3.62 1.24 -0.01
N TYR A 54 -3.68 1.03 -1.32
CA TYR A 54 -4.15 -0.19 -1.94
C TYR A 54 -3.04 -0.75 -2.81
N ALA A 55 -2.78 -2.05 -2.73
CA ALA A 55 -1.82 -2.70 -3.61
C ALA A 55 -2.40 -4.01 -4.13
N PHE A 56 -1.92 -4.46 -5.28
CA PHE A 56 -2.20 -5.82 -5.74
C PHE A 56 -0.94 -6.47 -6.28
N MET A 57 -0.89 -7.79 -6.16
CA MET A 57 0.21 -8.62 -6.60
C MET A 57 -0.34 -9.79 -7.43
N LEU A 58 0.11 -9.90 -8.67
CA LEU A 58 -0.14 -11.08 -9.48
C LEU A 58 0.85 -12.17 -9.08
N ILE A 59 0.34 -13.37 -8.81
CA ILE A 59 1.12 -14.54 -8.45
C ILE A 59 0.95 -15.59 -9.55
N SER A 60 2.05 -16.07 -10.09
CA SER A 60 2.07 -17.24 -10.98
C SER A 60 2.65 -18.42 -10.22
N GLY A 61 1.82 -19.43 -9.94
CA GLY A 61 2.16 -20.52 -9.04
C GLY A 61 2.47 -20.00 -7.63
N ALA A 62 3.74 -20.09 -7.22
CA ALA A 62 4.23 -19.60 -5.93
C ALA A 62 5.07 -18.30 -6.03
N LYS A 63 5.20 -17.70 -7.22
CA LYS A 63 6.10 -16.56 -7.45
C LYS A 63 5.33 -15.27 -7.74
N PRO A 64 5.70 -14.14 -7.12
CA PRO A 64 5.16 -12.84 -7.50
C PRO A 64 5.69 -12.45 -8.90
N VAL A 65 4.79 -12.09 -9.81
CA VAL A 65 5.11 -11.70 -11.19
C VAL A 65 5.02 -10.18 -11.36
N TYR A 66 4.06 -9.55 -10.68
CA TYR A 66 3.82 -8.11 -10.79
C TYR A 66 3.24 -7.60 -9.47
N ALA A 67 3.68 -6.41 -9.04
CA ALA A 67 3.09 -5.72 -7.90
C ALA A 67 2.86 -4.26 -8.26
N SER A 68 1.71 -3.71 -7.88
CA SER A 68 1.44 -2.28 -7.98
C SER A 68 0.90 -1.76 -6.66
N VAL A 69 1.14 -0.48 -6.39
CA VAL A 69 0.64 0.23 -5.22
C VAL A 69 0.00 1.55 -5.67
N SER A 70 -1.10 1.91 -5.03
CA SER A 70 -1.85 3.15 -5.20
C SER A 70 -2.08 3.80 -3.83
N GLY A 71 -2.22 5.13 -3.78
CA GLY A 71 -2.44 5.88 -2.53
C GLY A 71 -1.17 6.39 -1.85
N LEU A 72 -0.01 6.27 -2.49
CA LEU A 72 1.27 6.80 -1.99
C LEU A 72 1.59 8.22 -2.49
N GLY A 73 0.67 8.84 -3.23
CA GLY A 73 0.83 10.15 -3.86
C GLY A 73 -0.11 11.21 -3.29
N ASP A 74 -0.79 11.91 -4.18
CA ASP A 74 -1.78 12.94 -3.86
C ASP A 74 -3.04 12.36 -3.19
N ASP A 75 -3.91 13.24 -2.74
CA ASP A 75 -5.13 12.86 -2.01
C ASP A 75 -6.12 12.11 -2.90
N VAL A 76 -6.10 12.32 -4.22
CA VAL A 76 -6.95 11.58 -5.18
C VAL A 76 -6.54 10.12 -5.24
N SER A 77 -5.23 9.84 -5.33
CA SER A 77 -4.72 8.46 -5.27
C SER A 77 -5.08 7.80 -3.94
N SER A 78 -5.08 8.57 -2.84
CA SER A 78 -5.48 8.09 -1.52
C SER A 78 -6.97 7.75 -1.47
N GLN A 79 -7.85 8.57 -2.06
CA GLN A 79 -9.28 8.29 -2.16
C GLN A 79 -9.56 7.01 -2.96
N SER A 80 -8.83 6.78 -4.06
CA SER A 80 -8.95 5.54 -4.83
C SER A 80 -8.58 4.31 -3.99
N ALA A 81 -7.53 4.41 -3.17
CA ALA A 81 -7.13 3.37 -2.25
C ALA A 81 -8.23 3.10 -1.19
N VAL A 82 -8.84 4.15 -0.63
CA VAL A 82 -9.97 4.00 0.32
C VAL A 82 -11.13 3.24 -0.33
N ILE A 83 -11.55 3.62 -1.53
CA ILE A 83 -12.68 3.00 -2.23
C ILE A 83 -12.40 1.52 -2.49
N MET A 84 -11.21 1.19 -3.00
CA MET A 84 -10.83 -0.19 -3.27
C MET A 84 -10.76 -1.02 -1.98
N CYS A 85 -10.21 -0.44 -0.92
CA CYS A 85 -10.07 -1.15 0.34
C CYS A 85 -11.40 -1.38 1.07
N LYS A 86 -12.33 -0.42 1.03
CA LYS A 86 -13.69 -0.62 1.56
C LYS A 86 -14.43 -1.77 0.87
N LYS A 87 -14.26 -1.94 -0.44
CA LYS A 87 -14.82 -3.09 -1.18
C LYS A 87 -14.28 -4.44 -0.70
N LEU A 88 -13.10 -4.45 -0.10
CA LEU A 88 -12.49 -5.64 0.50
C LEU A 88 -12.81 -5.79 2.00
N GLY A 89 -13.67 -4.94 2.56
CA GLY A 89 -14.01 -4.94 3.98
C GLY A 89 -12.96 -4.26 4.88
N TYR A 90 -12.04 -3.50 4.31
CA TYR A 90 -11.07 -2.72 5.07
C TYR A 90 -11.55 -1.30 5.34
N GLU A 91 -11.55 -0.88 6.60
CA GLU A 91 -11.81 0.48 7.02
C GLU A 91 -10.51 1.14 7.51
N PRO A 92 -9.99 2.16 6.80
CA PRO A 92 -8.85 2.95 7.25
C PRO A 92 -9.12 3.64 8.59
N ARG A 93 -8.08 3.84 9.40
CA ARG A 93 -8.19 4.43 10.74
C ARG A 93 -8.12 5.96 10.76
N THR A 94 -8.00 6.59 9.60
CA THR A 94 -7.89 8.05 9.42
C THR A 94 -9.24 8.74 9.38
#